data_AF-A0A810NZZ3-F1
#
_entry.id   AF-A0A810NZZ3-F1
#
_cell.length_a   1.000
_cell.length_b   1.000
_cell.length_c   1.000
_cell.angle_alpha   90.00
_cell.angle_beta   90.00
_cell.angle_gamma   90.00
#
_symmetry.space_group_name_H-M   'P 1'
#
loop_
_entity.id
_entity.type
_entity.pdbx_description
1 polymer ?
#
loop_
_entity_poly.entity_id
_entity_poly.type
_entity_poly.pdbx_seq_one_letter_code
_entity_poly.pdbx_strand_id
1 'polypeptide(L)' 'MSSEFSHDEMALLIERAAETGDLAELRRPADAGSRDAADQLVESAAEQEDFGELRRLAAAGNQDAADILAELEDETGA' A
#
# COMPACT_ATOMS: atom_id res chain seq x y z
N MET A 1 26.63 -16.24 -3.01
CA MET A 1 26.21 -15.05 -3.77
C MET A 1 24.83 -14.71 -3.26
N SER A 2 24.69 -13.50 -2.71
CA SER A 2 23.50 -12.98 -2.05
C SER A 2 22.28 -13.14 -2.95
N SER A 3 21.35 -14.00 -2.57
CA SER A 3 19.98 -13.90 -3.08
C SER A 3 19.19 -13.28 -1.95
N GLU A 4 19.21 -11.94 -1.90
CA GLU A 4 18.28 -11.17 -1.08
C GLU A 4 16.87 -11.49 -1.58
N PHE A 5 16.21 -12.44 -0.93
CA PHE A 5 14.84 -12.92 -1.15
C PHE A 5 14.56 -13.56 -2.53
N SER A 6 14.02 -14.79 -2.52
CA SER A 6 13.37 -15.32 -3.72
C SER A 6 12.11 -14.49 -4.04
N HIS A 7 11.68 -14.46 -5.30
CA HIS A 7 10.41 -13.83 -5.68
C HIS A 7 9.23 -14.41 -4.87
N ASP A 8 9.25 -15.71 -4.59
CA ASP A 8 8.27 -16.38 -3.71
C ASP A 8 8.32 -15.89 -2.26
N GLU A 9 9.50 -15.58 -1.72
CA GLU A 9 9.61 -15.07 -0.35
C GLU A 9 9.09 -13.64 -0.24
N MET A 10 9.25 -12.83 -1.30
CA MET A 10 8.65 -11.51 -1.38
C MET A 10 7.12 -11.58 -1.43
N ALA A 11 6.57 -12.51 -2.22
CA ALA A 11 5.12 -12.71 -2.29
C ALA A 11 4.55 -13.11 -0.91
N LEU A 12 5.21 -14.04 -0.22
CA LEU A 12 4.80 -14.46 1.13
C LEU A 12 4.91 -13.33 2.16
N LEU A 13 5.93 -12.48 2.05
CA LEU A 13 6.07 -11.31 2.92
C LEU A 13 4.91 -10.34 2.68
N ILE A 14 4.59 -10.04 1.43
CA ILE A 14 3.49 -9.12 1.07
C ILE A 14 2.15 -9.67 1.58
N GLU A 15 1.87 -10.95 1.33
CA GLU A 15 0.64 -11.61 1.76
C GLU A 15 0.49 -11.55 3.28
N ARG A 16 1.54 -11.92 4.02
CA ARG A 16 1.51 -11.88 5.48
C ARG A 16 1.37 -10.46 6.02
N ALA A 17 2.11 -9.51 5.45
CA ALA A 17 2.05 -8.12 5.89
C ALA A 17 0.63 -7.56 5.70
N ALA A 18 -0.01 -7.85 4.56
CA ALA A 18 -1.39 -7.47 4.30
C ALA A 18 -2.38 -8.13 5.27
N GLU A 19 -2.26 -9.43 5.54
CA GLU A 19 -3.11 -10.13 6.52
C GLU A 19 -3.02 -9.48 7.92
N THR A 20 -1.83 -8.99 8.29
CA THR A 20 -1.60 -8.32 9.57
C THR A 20 -1.87 -6.82 9.57
N GLY A 21 -2.16 -6.21 8.41
CA GLY A 21 -2.27 -4.76 8.24
C GLY A 21 -0.96 -4.00 8.47
N ASP A 22 0.20 -4.65 8.34
CA ASP A 22 1.51 -4.04 8.57
C ASP A 22 1.95 -3.19 7.36
N LEU A 23 1.53 -1.92 7.39
CA LEU A 23 1.85 -0.93 6.37
C LEU A 23 3.38 -0.73 6.23
N ALA A 24 4.15 -0.88 7.32
CA ALA A 24 5.60 -0.67 7.27
C ALA A 24 6.31 -1.78 6.50
N GLU A 25 5.88 -3.04 6.67
CA GLU A 25 6.40 -4.16 5.89
C GLU A 25 5.99 -4.08 4.41
N LEU A 26 4.78 -3.58 4.10
CA LEU A 26 4.31 -3.37 2.72
C LEU A 26 4.97 -2.19 1.99
N ARG A 27 5.34 -1.11 2.71
CA ARG A 27 5.98 0.08 2.12
C ARG A 27 7.26 -0.24 1.36
N ARG A 28 8.14 -1.07 1.93
CA ARG A 28 9.44 -1.37 1.33
C ARG A 28 9.31 -1.99 -0.08
N PRO A 29 8.54 -3.07 -0.30
CA PRO A 29 8.33 -3.61 -1.64
C PRO A 29 7.57 -2.67 -2.57
N ALA A 30 6.59 -1.91 -2.07
CA ALA A 30 5.87 -0.92 -2.86
C ALA A 30 6.82 0.16 -3.42
N ASP A 31 7.67 0.73 -2.55
CA ASP A 31 8.69 1.71 -2.93
C ASP A 31 9.76 1.13 -3.87
N ALA A 32 9.99 -0.19 -3.81
CA ALA A 32 10.84 -0.92 -4.74
C ALA A 32 10.16 -1.22 -6.09
N GLY A 33 8.89 -0.85 -6.27
CA GLY A 33 8.13 -0.99 -7.51
C GLY A 33 7.28 -2.26 -7.60
N SER A 34 7.08 -3.00 -6.51
CA SER A 34 6.11 -4.10 -6.48
C SER A 34 4.70 -3.53 -6.52
N ARG A 35 3.94 -3.89 -7.57
CA ARG A 35 2.53 -3.50 -7.71
C ARG A 35 1.67 -4.18 -6.66
N ASP A 36 1.82 -5.50 -6.48
CA ASP A 36 1.05 -6.24 -5.47
C ASP A 36 1.20 -5.63 -4.07
N ALA A 37 2.42 -5.23 -3.69
CA ALA A 37 2.63 -4.55 -2.42
C ALA A 37 1.98 -3.17 -2.35
N ALA A 38 2.00 -2.40 -3.45
CA ALA A 38 1.36 -1.09 -3.50
C ALA A 38 -0.16 -1.22 -3.38
N ASP A 39 -0.76 -2.21 -4.06
CA ASP A 39 -2.19 -2.48 -4.03
C ASP A 39 -2.64 -2.89 -2.61
N GLN A 40 -1.94 -3.85 -1.99
CA GLN A 40 -2.21 -4.24 -0.61
C GLN A 40 -2.01 -3.08 0.38
N LEU A 41 -1.01 -2.23 0.14
CA LEU A 41 -0.74 -1.09 1.01
C LEU A 41 -1.85 -0.03 0.93
N VAL A 42 -2.42 0.19 -0.25
CA VAL A 42 -3.60 1.06 -0.43
C VAL A 42 -4.80 0.49 0.29
N GLU A 43 -5.11 -0.79 0.08
CA GLU A 43 -6.25 -1.47 0.72
C GLU A 43 -6.14 -1.42 2.24
N SER A 44 -5.02 -1.89 2.80
CA SER A 44 -4.80 -1.89 4.25
C SER A 44 -4.79 -0.49 4.86
N ALA A 45 -4.33 0.53 4.13
CA ALA A 45 -4.37 1.91 4.61
C ALA A 45 -5.80 2.48 4.61
N ALA A 46 -6.60 2.17 3.59
CA ALA A 46 -7.99 2.57 3.51
C ALA A 46 -8.82 1.92 4.64
N GLU A 47 -8.65 0.62 4.87
CA GLU A 47 -9.32 -0.10 5.96
C GLU A 47 -8.96 0.44 7.34
N GLN A 48 -7.73 0.93 7.52
CA GLN A 48 -7.25 1.52 8.76
C GLN A 48 -7.53 3.04 8.86
N GLU A 49 -8.17 3.63 7.86
CA GLU A 49 -8.39 5.09 7.75
C GLU A 49 -7.06 5.89 7.85
N ASP A 50 -5.94 5.30 7.42
CA ASP A 50 -4.64 5.98 7.36
C ASP A 50 -4.56 6.87 6.10
N PHE A 51 -5.26 8.01 6.17
CA PHE A 51 -5.24 9.01 5.11
C PHE A 51 -3.87 9.68 4.94
N GLY A 52 -2.95 9.53 5.90
CA GLY A 52 -1.57 9.98 5.76
C GLY A 52 -0.81 9.10 4.77
N GLU A 53 -1.00 7.78 4.89
CA GLU A 53 -0.47 6.78 3.98
C GLU A 53 -1.00 6.97 2.57
N LEU A 54 -2.33 7.04 2.42
CA LEU A 54 -2.99 7.23 1.14
C LEU A 54 -2.50 8.51 0.45
N ARG A 55 -2.33 9.62 1.18
CA ARG A 55 -1.81 10.87 0.61
C ARG A 55 -0.36 10.73 0.15
N ARG A 56 0.47 9.99 0.87
CA ARG A 56 1.85 9.72 0.43
C ARG A 56 1.85 8.92 -0.87
N LEU A 57 1.02 7.86 -0.95
CA LEU A 57 0.92 7.00 -2.13
C LEU A 57 0.41 7.78 -3.34
N ALA A 58 -0.64 8.59 -3.17
CA ALA A 58 -1.16 9.48 -4.21
C ALA A 58 -0.08 10.47 -4.69
N ALA A 59 0.66 11.09 -3.77
CA ALA A 59 1.77 11.98 -4.10
C ALA A 59 2.93 11.26 -4.83
N ALA A 60 3.10 9.97 -4.59
CA ALA A 60 4.04 9.11 -5.32
C ALA A 60 3.48 8.63 -6.67
N GLY A 61 2.23 8.97 -7.01
CA GLY A 61 1.59 8.66 -8.29
C GLY A 61 0.73 7.40 -8.29
N ASN A 62 0.41 6.82 -7.12
CA ASN A 62 -0.58 5.73 -7.05
C ASN A 62 -1.98 6.30 -7.29
N GLN A 63 -2.66 5.81 -8.33
CA GLN A 63 -3.96 6.33 -8.76
C GLN A 63 -5.09 5.87 -7.84
N ASP A 64 -5.08 4.61 -7.41
CA ASP A 64 -6.13 4.06 -6.53
C ASP A 64 -6.17 4.81 -5.18
N ALA A 65 -5.00 5.16 -4.63
CA ALA A 65 -4.90 5.97 -3.42
C ALA A 65 -5.48 7.39 -3.61
N ALA A 66 -5.25 7.99 -4.79
CA ALA A 66 -5.78 9.31 -5.11
C ALA A 66 -7.31 9.27 -5.27
N ASP A 67 -7.83 8.23 -5.91
CA ASP A 67 -9.25 8.04 -6.13
C ASP A 67 -9.99 7.85 -4.79
N ILE A 68 -9.47 7.01 -3.88
CA ILE A 68 -10.04 6.83 -2.53
C ILE A 68 -10.09 8.16 -1.77
N LEU A 69 -9.03 8.96 -1.82
CA LEU A 69 -9.01 10.25 -1.15
C LEU A 69 -10.04 11.23 -1.73
N ALA A 70 -10.22 11.23 -3.05
CA ALA A 70 -11.21 12.08 -3.70
C ALA A 70 -12.64 11.69 -3.30
N GLU A 71 -12.94 10.39 -3.24
CA GLU A 71 -14.25 9.89 -2.78
C GLU A 71 -14.55 10.34 -1.34
N LEU A 72 -13.56 10.25 -0.44
CA LEU A 72 -13.71 10.70 0.95
C LEU A 72 -13.89 12.22 1.08
N GLU A 73 -13.22 13.02 0.24
CA GLU A 73 -13.40 14.46 0.20
C GLU A 73 -14.82 14.83 -0.26
N ASP A 74 -15.37 14.10 -1.23
CA ASP A 74 -16.75 14.29 -1.68
C ASP A 74 -17.78 13.87 -0.61
N GLU A 75 -17.53 12.79 0.13
CA GLU A 75 -18.42 12.34 1.23
C GLU A 75 -18.41 13.31 2.41
N THR A 76 -17.26 13.91 2.73
CA THR A 76 -17.11 14.84 3.87
C THR A 76 -17.50 16.28 3.53
N GLY A 77 -17.59 16.62 2.24
CA GLY A 77 -18.01 17.93 1.74
C GLY A 77 -19.53 18.08 1.49
N ALA A 78 -20.31 17.00 1.64
CA ALA A 78 -21.75 16.95 1.39
C ALA A 78 -22.63 17.34 2.59
#